data_AF-A0A7X2IHN6-F1
#
_entry.id   AF-A0A7X2IHN6-F1
#
_cell.length_a   1.000
_cell.length_b   1.000
_cell.length_c   1.000
_cell.angle_alpha   90.00
_cell.angle_beta   90.00
_cell.angle_gamma   90.00
#
_symmetry.space_group_name_H-M   'P 1'
#
loop_
_entity.id
_entity.type
_entity.pdbx_description
1 polymer ?
#
loop_
_entity_poly.entity_id
_entity_poly.type
_entity_poly.pdbx_seq_one_letter_code
_entity_poly.pdbx_strand_id
1 'polypeptide(L)'
;MKRLLSAAFAALALMGGAAKAGTLTDTITDAYWGSDAHGLGDVIGSSMYDINSAKIARVGDVLTVTINTAFAGHAGSDSWAYTANNVAKGIGYGDVFLGDTWNPAGTAADHYAADNAGNSTVWDYGFSLADRWNNNGGSFTLYKLNGATNALNTVNSESYINCTNGCTYRNGQEVAVKTTNNAANVTNTGKTGTWTVLANQSLQFTINVSGTDLATFSTIAMHWGETCQNDVIEGIVRLTPAPGTVPLMALGLAGLYLVRRRRQA
;
A
#
# COMPACT_ATOMS: atom_id res chain seq x y z
N MET A 1 14.65 -32.97 37.12
CA MET A 1 14.20 -31.58 37.34
C MET A 1 15.06 -30.50 36.66
N LYS A 2 16.40 -30.63 36.57
CA LYS A 2 17.27 -29.63 35.90
C LYS A 2 17.11 -29.48 34.37
N ARG A 3 16.52 -30.47 33.67
CA ARG A 3 16.33 -30.43 32.20
C ARG A 3 15.01 -29.82 31.72
N LEU A 4 14.05 -29.61 32.63
CA LEU A 4 12.74 -29.01 32.30
C LEU A 4 12.74 -27.48 32.38
N LEU A 5 13.68 -26.87 33.11
CA LEU A 5 13.84 -25.41 33.15
C LEU A 5 14.49 -24.83 31.89
N SER A 6 15.33 -25.60 31.17
CA SER A 6 16.01 -25.13 29.95
C SER A 6 15.09 -25.03 28.73
N ALA A 7 13.95 -25.75 28.72
CA ALA A 7 12.99 -25.70 27.62
C ALA A 7 12.03 -24.50 27.69
N ALA A 8 11.79 -23.95 28.89
CA ALA A 8 10.88 -22.81 29.07
C ALA A 8 11.48 -21.47 28.61
N PHE A 9 12.81 -21.32 28.63
CA PHE A 9 13.50 -20.12 28.14
C PHE A 9 13.68 -20.10 26.61
N ALA A 10 13.72 -21.27 25.95
CA ALA A 10 13.80 -21.35 24.50
C ALA A 10 12.47 -20.93 23.82
N ALA A 11 11.32 -21.10 24.49
CA ALA A 11 10.02 -20.66 23.98
C ALA A 11 9.79 -19.14 24.07
N LEU A 12 10.52 -18.43 24.94
CA LEU A 12 10.47 -16.96 25.03
C LEU A 12 11.37 -16.26 24.00
N ALA A 13 12.37 -16.95 23.45
CA ALA A 13 13.30 -16.40 22.47
C ALA A 13 12.72 -16.34 21.04
N LEU A 14 11.53 -16.91 20.82
CA LEU A 14 10.77 -16.82 19.57
C LEU A 14 9.75 -15.66 19.56
N MET A 15 9.84 -14.72 20.51
CA MET A 15 9.15 -13.43 20.42
C MET A 15 9.82 -12.55 19.35
N GLY A 16 9.71 -12.99 18.09
CA GLY A 16 9.90 -12.13 16.93
C GLY A 16 9.03 -10.88 17.09
N GLY A 17 9.58 -9.72 16.69
CA GLY A 17 9.06 -8.40 17.02
C GLY A 17 7.54 -8.30 16.91
N ALA A 18 6.92 -7.67 17.91
CA ALA A 18 5.47 -7.50 17.97
C ALA A 18 4.95 -6.95 16.63
N ALA A 19 4.05 -7.71 15.99
CA ALA A 19 3.39 -7.28 14.76
C ALA A 19 2.65 -5.96 15.02
N LYS A 20 2.88 -4.96 14.18
CA LYS A 20 2.14 -3.70 14.19
C LYS A 20 1.32 -3.60 12.92
N ALA A 21 0.10 -3.10 13.00
CA ALA A 21 -0.73 -2.89 11.82
C ALA A 21 -1.61 -1.65 11.95
N GLY A 22 -2.01 -1.12 10.81
CA GLY A 22 -3.03 -0.11 10.64
C GLY A 22 -3.81 -0.39 9.35
N THR A 23 -5.06 0.08 9.28
CA THR A 23 -5.93 -0.12 8.12
C THR A 23 -6.51 1.22 7.71
N LEU A 24 -6.40 1.53 6.41
CA LEU A 24 -7.19 2.52 5.70
C LEU A 24 -8.44 1.83 5.18
N THR A 25 -9.60 2.41 5.44
CA THR A 25 -10.88 1.90 4.97
C THR A 25 -11.53 2.94 4.09
N ASP A 26 -11.96 2.54 2.89
CA ASP A 26 -12.82 3.37 2.07
C ASP A 26 -14.27 3.18 2.55
N THR A 27 -14.64 3.89 3.61
CA THR A 27 -16.03 3.96 4.08
C THR A 27 -16.42 5.41 4.25
N ILE A 28 -17.28 5.94 3.36
CA ILE A 28 -18.06 7.22 3.30
C ILE A 28 -17.55 8.46 4.08
N THR A 29 -17.02 8.33 5.30
CA THR A 29 -16.24 9.33 6.04
C THR A 29 -14.72 9.30 5.78
N ASP A 30 -14.17 8.21 5.20
CA ASP A 30 -12.75 7.99 4.84
C ASP A 30 -12.58 7.56 3.35
N ALA A 31 -13.56 7.86 2.49
CA ALA A 31 -13.51 7.59 1.06
C ALA A 31 -12.65 8.64 0.36
N TYR A 32 -11.42 8.33 -0.07
CA TYR A 32 -10.56 9.32 -0.71
C TYR A 32 -10.94 9.51 -2.19
N TRP A 33 -11.28 10.75 -2.59
CA TRP A 33 -11.58 11.10 -3.98
C TRP A 33 -10.89 12.42 -4.38
N GLY A 34 -9.62 12.30 -4.76
CA GLY A 34 -8.82 13.41 -5.27
C GLY A 34 -9.44 14.20 -6.43
N SER A 35 -8.74 15.24 -6.86
CA SER A 35 -9.19 16.13 -7.93
C SER A 35 -9.37 15.43 -9.29
N ASP A 36 -10.16 16.10 -10.13
CA ASP A 36 -10.53 15.69 -11.49
C ASP A 36 -11.29 14.35 -11.59
N ALA A 37 -12.19 14.13 -10.64
CA ALA A 37 -13.18 13.05 -10.69
C ALA A 37 -14.32 13.29 -11.71
N HIS A 38 -14.22 14.31 -12.58
CA HIS A 38 -15.22 14.72 -13.58
C HIS A 38 -16.65 14.92 -13.02
N GLY A 39 -16.78 15.20 -11.71
CA GLY A 39 -18.06 15.33 -11.02
C GLY A 39 -18.84 14.02 -10.85
N LEU A 40 -18.26 12.88 -11.22
CA LEU A 40 -18.89 11.56 -11.12
C LEU A 40 -18.47 10.79 -9.88
N GLY A 41 -17.37 11.21 -9.25
CA GLY A 41 -16.59 10.26 -8.47
C GLY A 41 -15.91 9.33 -9.47
N ASP A 42 -16.42 8.09 -9.58
CA ASP A 42 -15.85 7.03 -10.41
C ASP A 42 -15.88 7.49 -11.86
N VAL A 43 -14.70 7.59 -12.47
CA VAL A 43 -14.59 8.19 -13.81
C VAL A 43 -14.91 7.17 -14.91
N ILE A 44 -14.67 5.89 -14.63
CA ILE A 44 -14.92 4.70 -15.41
C ILE A 44 -15.91 3.87 -14.58
N GLY A 45 -17.22 4.13 -14.77
CA GLY A 45 -18.33 3.66 -13.91
C GLY A 45 -18.60 2.15 -13.89
N SER A 46 -17.59 1.34 -13.58
CA SER A 46 -17.69 -0.10 -13.37
C SER A 46 -17.14 -0.46 -11.99
N SER A 47 -17.84 -1.35 -11.28
CA SER A 47 -17.39 -1.87 -9.98
C SER A 47 -16.10 -2.70 -10.05
N MET A 48 -15.54 -2.91 -11.25
CA MET A 48 -14.24 -3.55 -11.44
C MET A 48 -13.10 -2.72 -10.85
N TYR A 49 -13.26 -1.41 -10.72
CA TYR A 49 -12.20 -0.52 -10.25
C TYR A 49 -12.31 -0.19 -8.76
N ASP A 50 -13.36 -0.64 -8.07
CA ASP A 50 -13.59 -0.32 -6.67
C ASP A 50 -12.42 -0.75 -5.79
N ILE A 51 -11.98 0.15 -4.90
CA ILE A 51 -10.98 -0.09 -3.87
C ILE A 51 -11.67 0.00 -2.51
N ASN A 52 -11.68 -1.10 -1.75
CA ASN A 52 -12.43 -1.13 -0.50
C ASN A 52 -11.58 -0.73 0.71
N SER A 53 -10.29 -1.07 0.72
CA SER A 53 -9.39 -0.79 1.85
C SER A 53 -7.95 -1.12 1.54
N ALA A 54 -7.05 -0.54 2.33
CA ALA A 54 -5.64 -0.88 2.36
C ALA A 54 -5.21 -1.19 3.80
N LYS A 55 -4.58 -2.33 4.02
CA LYS A 55 -4.00 -2.72 5.31
C LYS A 55 -2.49 -2.71 5.24
N ILE A 56 -1.87 -1.98 6.15
CA ILE A 56 -0.41 -1.89 6.28
C ILE A 56 -0.01 -2.60 7.56
N ALA A 57 0.83 -3.62 7.44
CA ALA A 57 1.33 -4.41 8.56
C ALA A 57 2.85 -4.47 8.52
N ARG A 58 3.49 -4.37 9.70
CA ARG A 58 4.93 -4.54 9.86
C ARG A 58 5.24 -5.54 10.96
N VAL A 59 6.04 -6.57 10.64
CA VAL A 59 6.52 -7.58 11.59
C VAL A 59 8.05 -7.59 11.53
N GLY A 60 8.70 -7.06 12.57
CA GLY A 60 10.12 -6.73 12.49
C GLY A 60 10.37 -5.71 11.37
N ASP A 61 11.26 -6.04 10.43
CA ASP A 61 11.56 -5.20 9.26
C ASP A 61 10.77 -5.60 8.01
N VAL A 62 9.84 -6.55 8.10
CA VAL A 62 9.01 -6.94 6.96
C VAL A 62 7.75 -6.08 6.94
N LEU A 63 7.62 -5.26 5.91
CA LEU A 63 6.44 -4.45 5.61
C LEU A 63 5.56 -5.20 4.60
N THR A 64 4.28 -5.30 4.91
CA THR A 64 3.25 -5.87 4.05
C THR A 64 2.15 -4.83 3.85
N VAL A 65 1.82 -4.55 2.59
CA VAL A 65 0.69 -3.71 2.19
C VAL A 65 -0.30 -4.62 1.46
N THR A 66 -1.52 -4.72 1.95
CA THR A 66 -2.61 -5.47 1.30
C THR A 66 -3.69 -4.49 0.86
N ILE A 67 -4.01 -4.46 -0.42
CA ILE A 67 -5.05 -3.62 -1.01
C ILE A 67 -6.20 -4.52 -1.44
N ASN A 68 -7.39 -4.29 -0.90
CA ASN A 68 -8.60 -5.00 -1.30
C ASN A 68 -9.26 -4.17 -2.40
N THR A 69 -9.24 -4.69 -3.63
CA THR A 69 -9.73 -3.99 -4.83
C THR A 69 -10.32 -5.00 -5.80
N ALA A 70 -11.43 -4.65 -6.44
CA ALA A 70 -12.04 -5.46 -7.49
C ALA A 70 -11.17 -5.54 -8.76
N PHE A 71 -10.16 -4.68 -8.91
CA PHE A 71 -9.30 -4.63 -10.09
C PHE A 71 -8.23 -5.75 -10.08
N ALA A 72 -8.04 -6.41 -8.94
CA ALA A 72 -7.07 -7.48 -8.79
C ALA A 72 -7.35 -8.65 -9.75
N GLY A 73 -6.44 -8.86 -10.71
CA GLY A 73 -6.55 -9.87 -11.76
C GLY A 73 -7.07 -9.34 -13.10
N HIS A 74 -7.31 -8.03 -13.23
CA HIS A 74 -7.92 -7.40 -14.41
C HIS A 74 -6.99 -6.48 -15.19
N ALA A 75 -5.69 -6.39 -14.86
CA ALA A 75 -4.77 -5.56 -15.63
C ALA A 75 -4.74 -5.98 -17.11
N GLY A 76 -4.85 -4.98 -17.99
CA GLY A 76 -4.90 -5.12 -19.43
C GLY A 76 -6.26 -5.52 -20.02
N SER A 77 -7.33 -5.64 -19.23
CA SER A 77 -8.67 -5.98 -19.75
C SER A 77 -9.26 -4.91 -20.67
N ASP A 78 -8.90 -3.65 -20.44
CA ASP A 78 -9.44 -2.50 -21.15
C ASP A 78 -8.73 -2.26 -22.49
N SER A 79 -9.14 -2.98 -23.53
CA SER A 79 -8.57 -2.85 -24.87
C SER A 79 -8.72 -1.46 -25.50
N TRP A 80 -9.64 -0.64 -24.97
CA TRP A 80 -9.84 0.76 -25.36
C TRP A 80 -8.80 1.70 -24.76
N ALA A 81 -8.11 1.31 -23.68
CA ALA A 81 -7.13 2.15 -23.00
C ALA A 81 -5.73 2.00 -23.63
N TYR A 82 -5.22 3.13 -24.12
CA TYR A 82 -3.89 3.23 -24.71
C TYR A 82 -2.96 3.95 -23.74
N THR A 83 -1.69 3.58 -23.75
CA THR A 83 -0.66 4.39 -23.05
C THR A 83 -0.41 5.71 -23.79
N ALA A 84 0.30 6.67 -23.15
CA ALA A 84 0.65 7.95 -23.78
C ALA A 84 1.41 7.80 -25.11
N ASN A 85 2.10 6.67 -25.32
CA ASN A 85 2.79 6.34 -26.57
C ASN A 85 1.90 5.61 -27.59
N ASN A 86 0.57 5.67 -27.45
CA ASN A 86 -0.42 4.98 -28.31
C ASN A 86 -0.23 3.46 -28.38
N VAL A 87 0.25 2.84 -27.30
CA VAL A 87 0.35 1.37 -27.20
C VAL A 87 -0.88 0.84 -26.47
N ALA A 88 -1.64 -0.05 -27.11
CA ALA A 88 -2.78 -0.74 -26.51
C ALA A 88 -2.28 -1.75 -25.46
N LYS A 89 -2.22 -1.32 -24.20
CA LYS A 89 -1.87 -2.19 -23.07
C LYS A 89 -3.00 -2.34 -22.06
N GLY A 90 -4.04 -1.52 -22.16
CA GLY A 90 -5.08 -1.42 -21.16
C GLY A 90 -4.61 -0.78 -19.86
N ILE A 91 -5.52 -0.73 -18.90
CA ILE A 91 -5.27 -0.21 -17.56
C ILE A 91 -4.38 -1.20 -16.80
N GLY A 92 -3.36 -0.71 -16.11
CA GLY A 92 -2.45 -1.49 -15.28
C GLY A 92 -2.52 -1.10 -13.81
N TYR A 93 -1.77 -1.79 -12.96
CA TYR A 93 -1.61 -1.42 -11.55
C TYR A 93 -0.71 -0.18 -11.40
N GLY A 94 -1.04 0.71 -10.45
CA GLY A 94 -0.14 1.78 -10.04
C GLY A 94 0.95 1.28 -9.08
N ASP A 95 2.00 2.09 -8.94
CA ASP A 95 3.01 1.91 -7.90
C ASP A 95 2.41 2.32 -6.53
N VAL A 96 2.87 1.72 -5.44
CA VAL A 96 2.47 2.13 -4.07
C VAL A 96 3.40 3.22 -3.59
N PHE A 97 2.86 4.35 -3.15
CA PHE A 97 3.63 5.44 -2.55
C PHE A 97 3.43 5.46 -1.03
N LEU A 98 4.50 5.74 -0.29
CA LEU A 98 4.53 5.74 1.17
C LEU A 98 5.22 6.99 1.71
N GLY A 99 4.73 7.50 2.83
CA GLY A 99 5.32 8.63 3.57
C GLY A 99 5.12 8.48 5.08
N ASP A 100 5.80 9.28 5.89
CA ASP A 100 5.50 9.40 7.33
C ASP A 100 4.45 10.47 7.65
N THR A 101 4.23 11.39 6.72
CA THR A 101 3.25 12.46 6.77
C THR A 101 2.16 12.29 5.71
N TRP A 102 0.98 12.82 6.00
CA TRP A 102 -0.13 12.94 5.06
C TRP A 102 -0.62 14.37 5.08
N ASN A 103 -0.49 15.04 3.94
CA ASN A 103 -0.80 16.45 3.76
C ASN A 103 -1.53 16.67 2.42
N PRO A 104 -2.73 16.09 2.26
CA PRO A 104 -3.53 16.26 1.05
C PRO A 104 -4.07 17.70 0.98
N ALA A 105 -4.34 18.18 -0.23
CA ALA A 105 -5.10 19.40 -0.46
C ALA A 105 -6.61 19.15 -0.32
N GLY A 106 -7.36 20.13 0.18
CA GLY A 106 -8.81 19.99 0.41
C GLY A 106 -9.14 19.37 1.77
N THR A 107 -10.35 18.82 1.91
CA THR A 107 -10.85 18.29 3.18
C THR A 107 -11.54 16.94 3.02
N ALA A 108 -11.67 16.18 4.10
CA ALA A 108 -12.46 14.94 4.06
C ALA A 108 -13.95 15.20 3.70
N ALA A 109 -14.48 16.39 4.00
CA ALA A 109 -15.89 16.71 3.75
C ALA A 109 -16.23 16.84 2.25
N ASP A 110 -15.25 17.18 1.42
CA ASP A 110 -15.33 17.22 -0.04
C ASP A 110 -14.48 16.13 -0.69
N HIS A 111 -14.15 15.09 0.06
CA HIS A 111 -13.32 13.97 -0.36
C HIS A 111 -11.94 14.36 -0.93
N TYR A 112 -11.41 15.53 -0.56
CA TYR A 112 -10.14 16.05 -1.08
C TYR A 112 -10.20 16.36 -2.59
N ALA A 113 -11.32 16.89 -3.08
CA ALA A 113 -11.54 17.24 -4.49
C ALA A 113 -10.54 18.25 -5.10
N ALA A 114 -9.67 18.86 -4.29
CA ALA A 114 -8.58 19.74 -4.74
C ALA A 114 -7.22 19.02 -4.87
N ASP A 115 -7.11 17.76 -4.45
CA ASP A 115 -5.87 17.02 -4.31
C ASP A 115 -5.37 16.40 -5.62
N ASN A 116 -4.14 16.70 -6.01
CA ASN A 116 -3.44 16.09 -7.14
C ASN A 116 -1.93 16.09 -6.91
N ALA A 117 -1.18 15.50 -7.83
CA ALA A 117 0.28 15.47 -7.79
C ALA A 117 0.95 16.85 -7.73
N GLY A 118 0.26 17.94 -8.05
CA GLY A 118 0.80 19.29 -7.94
C GLY A 118 0.75 19.89 -6.53
N ASN A 119 -0.15 19.42 -5.66
CA ASN A 119 -0.44 20.03 -4.36
C ASN A 119 -0.73 19.03 -3.22
N SER A 120 -0.62 17.72 -3.48
CA SER A 120 -0.84 16.64 -2.51
C SER A 120 0.40 16.39 -1.62
N THR A 121 0.30 15.34 -0.80
CA THR A 121 1.38 14.76 0.00
C THR A 121 2.60 14.48 -0.87
N VAL A 122 3.77 15.02 -0.50
CA VAL A 122 5.04 14.63 -1.14
C VAL A 122 5.51 13.32 -0.53
N TRP A 123 5.58 12.27 -1.35
CA TRP A 123 5.88 10.92 -0.90
C TRP A 123 7.36 10.70 -0.62
N ASP A 124 7.69 9.86 0.37
CA ASP A 124 9.07 9.50 0.74
C ASP A 124 9.61 8.32 -0.05
N TYR A 125 8.75 7.36 -0.37
CA TYR A 125 9.11 6.08 -0.97
C TYR A 125 8.08 5.65 -2.01
N GLY A 126 8.52 4.87 -3.00
CA GLY A 126 7.65 4.26 -3.98
C GLY A 126 8.06 2.83 -4.34
N PHE A 127 7.07 1.95 -4.52
CA PHE A 127 7.23 0.57 -4.98
C PHE A 127 7.12 0.54 -6.50
N SER A 128 8.26 0.65 -7.20
CA SER A 128 8.25 0.65 -8.67
C SER A 128 8.10 -0.76 -9.21
N LEU A 129 6.93 -1.05 -9.80
CA LEU A 129 6.60 -2.37 -10.35
C LEU A 129 7.47 -2.69 -11.58
N ALA A 130 8.01 -3.92 -11.62
CA ALA A 130 8.75 -4.40 -12.80
C ALA A 130 7.83 -4.63 -14.01
N ASP A 131 6.62 -5.12 -13.78
CA ASP A 131 5.57 -5.29 -14.77
C ASP A 131 4.21 -5.03 -14.13
N ARG A 132 3.53 -3.96 -14.53
CA ARG A 132 2.23 -3.53 -13.99
C ARG A 132 1.03 -4.15 -14.69
N TRP A 133 1.24 -4.99 -15.70
CA TRP A 133 0.17 -5.67 -16.43
C TRP A 133 0.13 -7.18 -16.15
N ASN A 134 0.82 -7.64 -15.10
CA ASN A 134 0.86 -9.05 -14.73
C ASN A 134 -0.24 -9.41 -13.71
N ASN A 135 -1.22 -10.22 -14.12
CA ASN A 135 -2.34 -10.63 -13.27
C ASN A 135 -2.03 -11.72 -12.23
N ASN A 136 -0.77 -12.14 -12.10
CA ASN A 136 -0.32 -13.04 -11.04
C ASN A 136 0.57 -12.35 -10.01
N GLY A 137 1.01 -11.12 -10.29
CA GLY A 137 2.00 -10.40 -9.49
C GLY A 137 3.40 -10.45 -10.08
N GLY A 138 4.40 -10.07 -9.28
CA GLY A 138 5.79 -9.99 -9.72
C GLY A 138 6.70 -9.37 -8.69
N SER A 139 7.78 -8.75 -9.15
CA SER A 139 8.69 -7.99 -8.30
C SER A 139 8.46 -6.49 -8.41
N PHE A 140 8.93 -5.77 -7.40
CA PHE A 140 9.07 -4.33 -7.42
C PHE A 140 10.39 -3.92 -6.79
N THR A 141 10.85 -2.71 -7.12
CA THR A 141 12.03 -2.09 -6.50
C THR A 141 11.60 -0.93 -5.63
N LEU A 142 12.19 -0.82 -4.43
CA LEU A 142 11.95 0.29 -3.54
C LEU A 142 12.85 1.47 -3.90
N TYR A 143 12.24 2.61 -4.17
CA TYR A 143 12.93 3.88 -4.39
C TYR A 143 12.64 4.85 -3.25
N LYS A 144 13.67 5.59 -2.83
CA LYS A 144 13.52 6.82 -2.03
C LYS A 144 13.25 7.98 -2.98
N LEU A 145 12.27 8.79 -2.63
CA LEU A 145 11.81 9.97 -3.36
C LEU A 145 12.32 11.20 -2.60
N ASN A 146 13.28 11.90 -3.19
CA ASN A 146 14.05 13.00 -2.60
C ASN A 146 13.74 14.35 -3.25
N GLY A 147 13.00 14.37 -4.35
CA GLY A 147 12.57 15.61 -5.00
C GLY A 147 11.62 16.39 -4.11
N ALA A 148 11.70 17.72 -4.17
CA ALA A 148 10.89 18.62 -3.35
C ALA A 148 9.39 18.63 -3.74
N THR A 149 9.03 18.03 -4.88
CA THR A 149 7.65 17.96 -5.40
C THR A 149 7.40 16.62 -6.08
N ASN A 150 6.14 16.20 -6.19
CA ASN A 150 5.81 14.94 -6.88
C ASN A 150 6.14 15.00 -8.37
N ALA A 151 6.08 16.16 -9.03
CA ALA A 151 6.54 16.31 -10.43
C ALA A 151 8.03 15.89 -10.64
N LEU A 152 8.85 15.97 -9.59
CA LEU A 152 10.24 15.48 -9.60
C LEU A 152 10.36 14.00 -9.23
N ASN A 153 9.37 13.41 -8.55
CA ASN A 153 9.45 12.06 -7.99
C ASN A 153 8.63 11.02 -8.76
N THR A 154 7.52 11.44 -9.38
CA THR A 154 6.49 10.56 -9.91
C THR A 154 6.16 10.86 -11.36
N VAL A 155 5.42 9.93 -11.96
CA VAL A 155 4.81 10.00 -13.27
C VAL A 155 3.32 9.85 -13.07
N ASN A 156 2.54 10.73 -13.69
CA ASN A 156 1.11 10.81 -13.48
C ASN A 156 0.30 9.93 -14.44
N SER A 157 -0.98 9.74 -14.12
CA SER A 157 -2.02 9.05 -14.90
C SER A 157 -2.01 9.32 -16.41
N GLU A 158 -1.83 10.56 -16.83
CA GLU A 158 -1.83 10.99 -18.24
C GLU A 158 -0.64 10.44 -19.04
N SER A 159 0.39 9.93 -18.37
CA SER A 159 1.50 9.23 -19.02
C SER A 159 1.16 7.75 -19.30
N TYR A 160 0.13 7.21 -18.66
CA TYR A 160 -0.28 5.81 -18.79
C TYR A 160 -1.63 5.63 -19.46
N ILE A 161 -2.46 6.67 -19.52
CA ILE A 161 -3.75 6.65 -20.20
C ILE A 161 -3.82 7.79 -21.21
N ASN A 162 -4.09 7.42 -22.45
CA ASN A 162 -4.45 8.31 -23.54
C ASN A 162 -5.85 7.94 -24.04
N CYS A 163 -6.75 8.92 -24.00
CA CYS A 163 -8.14 8.79 -24.38
C CYS A 163 -8.45 9.27 -25.81
N THR A 164 -7.59 8.95 -26.78
CA THR A 164 -7.79 9.24 -28.20
C THR A 164 -9.16 8.80 -28.74
N ASN A 165 -9.81 7.79 -28.12
CA ASN A 165 -11.09 7.23 -28.53
C ASN A 165 -12.28 7.57 -27.60
N GLY A 166 -12.19 8.66 -26.81
CA GLY A 166 -13.35 9.16 -26.04
C GLY A 166 -13.63 8.42 -24.74
N CYS A 167 -12.61 8.29 -23.89
CA CYS A 167 -12.76 7.87 -22.50
C CYS A 167 -12.50 9.04 -21.52
N THR A 168 -12.95 8.86 -20.29
CA THR A 168 -12.67 9.76 -19.18
C THR A 168 -11.88 8.96 -18.14
N TYR A 169 -10.87 9.57 -17.53
CA TYR A 169 -10.08 9.02 -16.42
C TYR A 169 -9.66 10.16 -15.50
N ARG A 170 -9.15 9.86 -14.30
CA ARG A 170 -8.67 10.89 -13.38
C ARG A 170 -7.25 11.29 -13.76
N ASN A 171 -7.07 12.54 -14.22
CA ASN A 171 -5.78 13.09 -14.62
C ASN A 171 -5.08 13.82 -13.48
N GLY A 172 -3.75 13.96 -13.59
CA GLY A 172 -2.93 14.67 -12.61
C GLY A 172 -2.62 13.89 -11.33
N GLN A 173 -2.86 12.58 -11.30
CA GLN A 173 -2.67 11.72 -10.13
C GLN A 173 -1.40 10.87 -10.25
N GLU A 174 -0.68 10.65 -9.16
CA GLU A 174 0.59 9.92 -9.12
C GLU A 174 0.40 8.42 -9.40
N VAL A 175 0.98 7.89 -10.48
CA VAL A 175 0.77 6.49 -10.88
C VAL A 175 2.04 5.65 -10.84
N ALA A 176 3.20 6.25 -11.07
CA ALA A 176 4.46 5.53 -11.06
C ALA A 176 5.62 6.34 -10.53
N VAL A 177 6.63 5.65 -10.01
CA VAL A 177 7.92 6.25 -9.67
C VAL A 177 8.64 6.69 -10.94
N LYS A 178 9.17 7.91 -10.95
CA LYS A 178 9.94 8.47 -12.07
C LYS A 178 11.38 7.96 -12.05
N THR A 179 11.59 6.73 -12.52
CA THR A 179 12.89 6.04 -12.47
C THR A 179 13.85 6.38 -13.62
N THR A 180 13.34 6.91 -14.74
CA THR A 180 14.14 7.16 -15.94
C THR A 180 14.81 8.54 -15.89
N ASN A 181 16.14 8.59 -16.07
CA ASN A 181 16.94 9.81 -16.13
C ASN A 181 16.73 10.78 -14.95
N ASN A 182 16.48 10.27 -13.75
CA ASN A 182 16.03 11.06 -12.61
C ASN A 182 16.72 10.70 -11.28
N ALA A 183 17.94 10.17 -11.34
CA ALA A 183 18.68 9.68 -10.18
C ALA A 183 18.94 10.75 -9.09
N ALA A 184 18.88 12.04 -9.45
CA ALA A 184 19.02 13.15 -8.51
C ALA A 184 17.84 13.29 -7.54
N ASN A 185 16.63 12.90 -7.96
CA ASN A 185 15.41 13.00 -7.16
C ASN A 185 14.89 11.63 -6.73
N VAL A 186 15.22 10.56 -7.46
CA VAL A 186 14.69 9.21 -7.21
C VAL A 186 15.86 8.25 -7.08
N THR A 187 16.07 7.72 -5.87
CA THR A 187 17.22 6.89 -5.53
C THR A 187 16.79 5.44 -5.29
N ASN A 188 17.36 4.51 -6.05
CA ASN A 188 17.17 3.08 -5.82
C ASN A 188 17.80 2.70 -4.47
N THR A 189 17.01 2.14 -3.56
CA THR A 189 17.48 1.73 -2.22
C THR A 189 18.29 0.43 -2.22
N GLY A 190 18.38 -0.26 -3.36
CA GLY A 190 18.96 -1.59 -3.48
C GLY A 190 18.04 -2.71 -2.97
N LYS A 191 16.81 -2.38 -2.57
CA LYS A 191 15.85 -3.34 -2.02
C LYS A 191 14.77 -3.66 -3.03
N THR A 192 14.42 -4.95 -3.08
CA THR A 192 13.34 -5.47 -3.90
C THR A 192 12.31 -6.19 -3.02
N GLY A 193 11.07 -6.14 -3.45
CA GLY A 193 9.95 -6.86 -2.85
C GLY A 193 9.20 -7.67 -3.89
N THR A 194 8.20 -8.40 -3.42
CA THR A 194 7.27 -9.14 -4.26
C THR A 194 5.86 -8.64 -4.05
N TRP A 195 5.08 -8.64 -5.11
CA TRP A 195 3.65 -8.41 -5.05
C TRP A 195 2.90 -9.56 -5.69
N THR A 196 1.67 -9.83 -5.24
CA THR A 196 0.85 -10.94 -5.75
C THR A 196 -0.61 -10.57 -5.78
N VAL A 197 -1.31 -11.12 -6.77
CA VAL A 197 -2.78 -11.13 -6.84
C VAL A 197 -3.27 -12.33 -6.04
N LEU A 198 -3.93 -12.06 -4.91
CA LEU A 198 -4.49 -13.09 -4.05
C LEU A 198 -5.83 -13.60 -4.59
N ALA A 199 -6.18 -14.84 -4.22
CA ALA A 199 -7.41 -15.51 -4.67
C ALA A 199 -8.70 -14.78 -4.26
N ASN A 200 -8.64 -13.92 -3.24
CA ASN A 200 -9.75 -13.10 -2.77
C ASN A 200 -9.83 -11.73 -3.46
N GLN A 201 -9.20 -11.57 -4.64
CA GLN A 201 -9.15 -10.30 -5.37
C GLN A 201 -8.52 -9.19 -4.51
N SER A 202 -7.31 -9.43 -4.05
CA SER A 202 -6.53 -8.44 -3.32
C SER A 202 -5.10 -8.42 -3.82
N LEU A 203 -4.47 -7.26 -3.77
CA LEU A 203 -3.05 -7.11 -4.06
C LEU A 203 -2.28 -7.17 -2.75
N GLN A 204 -1.23 -7.97 -2.68
CA GLN A 204 -0.36 -8.01 -1.51
C GLN A 204 1.08 -7.73 -1.91
N PHE A 205 1.64 -6.65 -1.38
CA PHE A 205 3.03 -6.25 -1.53
C PHE A 205 3.80 -6.62 -0.26
N THR A 206 4.96 -7.24 -0.38
CA THR A 206 5.81 -7.61 0.75
C THR A 206 7.27 -7.24 0.47
N ILE A 207 7.91 -6.59 1.43
CA ILE A 207 9.31 -6.16 1.33
C ILE A 207 9.98 -6.12 2.71
N ASN A 208 11.27 -6.46 2.76
CA ASN A 208 12.11 -6.20 3.93
C ASN A 208 12.69 -4.78 3.84
N VAL A 209 12.28 -3.90 4.74
CA VAL A 209 12.62 -2.47 4.78
C VAL A 209 13.79 -2.12 5.71
N SER A 210 14.53 -3.13 6.21
CA SER A 210 15.67 -2.94 7.14
C SER A 210 16.69 -1.90 6.64
N GLY A 211 17.08 -0.94 7.47
CA GLY A 211 18.02 0.12 7.08
C GLY A 211 17.41 1.19 6.16
N THR A 212 16.08 1.30 6.11
CA THR A 212 15.36 2.46 5.59
C THR A 212 14.50 3.08 6.69
N ASP A 213 14.02 4.29 6.49
CA ASP A 213 13.18 4.98 7.47
C ASP A 213 11.81 4.27 7.64
N LEU A 214 11.34 3.55 6.62
CA LEU A 214 10.11 2.73 6.69
C LEU A 214 10.15 1.67 7.82
N ALA A 215 11.33 1.25 8.27
CA ALA A 215 11.47 0.32 9.39
C ALA A 215 11.09 0.97 10.74
N THR A 216 11.28 2.29 10.86
CA THR A 216 11.10 3.03 12.12
C THR A 216 9.81 3.85 12.14
N PHE A 217 9.22 4.15 10.98
CA PHE A 217 7.95 4.86 10.84
C PHE A 217 6.89 4.33 11.82
N SER A 218 6.31 5.23 12.62
CA SER A 218 5.23 4.90 13.57
C SER A 218 3.85 5.13 12.96
N THR A 219 3.80 6.00 11.97
CA THR A 219 2.68 6.27 11.07
C THR A 219 3.14 6.01 9.64
N ILE A 220 2.25 5.52 8.80
CA ILE A 220 2.50 5.34 7.37
C ILE A 220 1.34 5.98 6.63
N ALA A 221 1.65 7.03 5.89
CA ALA A 221 0.80 7.54 4.83
C ALA A 221 1.00 6.69 3.59
N MET A 222 -0.06 6.51 2.80
CA MET A 222 -0.04 5.69 1.60
C MET A 222 -0.94 6.29 0.54
N HIS A 223 -0.53 6.15 -0.73
CA HIS A 223 -1.35 6.37 -1.92
C HIS A 223 -1.22 5.17 -2.86
N TRP A 224 -2.34 4.76 -3.45
CA TRP A 224 -2.38 3.80 -4.54
C TRP A 224 -3.67 3.90 -5.36
N GLY A 225 -3.57 3.64 -6.67
CA GLY A 225 -4.70 3.39 -7.56
C GLY A 225 -4.23 2.74 -8.85
N GLU A 226 -5.16 2.45 -9.77
CA GLU A 226 -4.80 1.94 -11.11
C GLU A 226 -4.13 3.03 -11.96
N THR A 227 -3.61 2.67 -13.14
CA THR A 227 -3.00 3.67 -14.04
C THR A 227 -3.95 4.74 -14.55
N CYS A 228 -5.25 4.46 -14.56
CA CYS A 228 -6.30 5.45 -14.85
C CYS A 228 -6.77 6.23 -13.62
N GLN A 229 -6.33 5.79 -12.44
CA GLN A 229 -6.71 6.36 -11.15
C GLN A 229 -8.22 6.49 -11.07
N ASN A 230 -8.96 5.45 -11.48
CA ASN A 230 -10.42 5.49 -11.49
C ASN A 230 -10.96 5.63 -10.07
N ASP A 231 -10.43 4.80 -9.20
CA ASP A 231 -10.57 4.88 -7.77
C ASP A 231 -9.17 5.02 -7.17
N VAL A 232 -9.07 5.68 -6.02
CA VAL A 232 -7.79 5.91 -5.35
C VAL A 232 -7.96 5.68 -3.87
N ILE A 233 -7.03 4.96 -3.27
CA ILE A 233 -6.93 4.89 -1.82
C ILE A 233 -5.74 5.71 -1.35
N GLU A 234 -6.03 6.73 -0.55
CA GLU A 234 -5.03 7.57 0.10
C GLU A 234 -5.40 7.82 1.56
N GLY A 235 -4.39 7.85 2.43
CA GLY A 235 -4.59 8.21 3.83
C GLY A 235 -3.39 7.91 4.71
N ILE A 236 -3.55 8.09 6.03
CA ILE A 236 -2.52 7.79 7.03
C ILE A 236 -3.02 6.82 8.10
N VAL A 237 -2.18 5.85 8.45
CA VAL A 237 -2.44 4.93 9.56
C VAL A 237 -1.35 4.99 10.60
N ARG A 238 -1.73 4.86 11.86
CA ARG A 238 -0.79 4.56 12.94
C ARG A 238 -0.56 3.05 13.03
N LEU A 239 0.69 2.63 12.99
CA LEU A 239 1.06 1.24 13.21
C LEU A 239 1.00 0.93 14.71
N THR A 240 -0.13 0.38 15.14
CA THR A 240 -0.34 -0.04 16.52
C THR A 240 -0.03 -1.53 16.69
N PRO A 241 0.51 -1.98 17.83
CA PRO A 241 0.68 -3.41 18.07
C PRO A 241 -0.65 -4.13 17.86
N ALA A 242 -0.66 -5.15 17.00
CA ALA A 242 -1.84 -5.98 16.83
C ALA A 242 -2.23 -6.56 18.20
N PRO A 243 -3.52 -6.63 18.54
CA PRO A 243 -3.96 -7.14 19.84
C PRO A 243 -3.33 -8.51 20.07
N GLY A 244 -2.48 -8.57 21.10
CA GLY A 244 -1.64 -9.72 21.42
C GLY A 244 -2.46 -10.87 21.96
N THR A 245 -3.23 -11.54 21.11
CA THR A 245 -3.95 -12.77 21.47
C THR A 245 -2.97 -13.85 21.93
N VAL A 246 -1.73 -13.86 21.43
CA VAL A 246 -0.69 -14.81 21.83
C VAL A 246 -0.20 -14.58 23.27
N PRO A 247 0.23 -13.37 23.69
CA PRO A 247 0.50 -13.08 25.10
C PRO A 247 -0.69 -13.38 26.03
N LEU A 248 -1.90 -13.00 25.62
CA LEU A 248 -3.11 -13.26 26.41
C LEU A 248 -3.42 -14.76 26.53
N MET A 249 -3.25 -15.51 25.43
CA MET A 249 -3.39 -16.97 25.42
C MET A 249 -2.31 -17.63 26.28
N ALA A 250 -1.07 -17.18 26.20
CA ALA A 250 0.03 -17.69 27.01
C ALA A 250 -0.21 -17.43 28.52
N LEU A 251 -0.69 -16.23 28.87
CA LEU A 251 -1.10 -15.89 30.23
C LEU A 251 -2.30 -16.75 30.69
N GLY A 252 -3.29 -16.96 29.82
CA GLY A 252 -4.44 -17.83 30.09
C GLY A 252 -4.02 -19.29 30.35
N LEU A 253 -3.13 -19.84 29.52
CA LEU A 253 -2.59 -21.20 29.67
C LEU A 253 -1.72 -21.33 30.92
N ALA A 254 -0.89 -20.32 31.24
CA ALA A 254 -0.11 -20.29 32.47
C ALA A 254 -1.02 -20.25 33.72
N GLY A 255 -2.09 -19.45 33.68
CA GLY A 255 -3.11 -19.41 34.73
C GLY A 255 -3.78 -20.78 34.95
N LEU A 256 -4.21 -21.44 33.87
CA LEU A 256 -4.80 -22.78 33.91
C LEU A 256 -3.83 -23.82 34.49
N TYR A 257 -2.55 -23.76 34.12
CA TYR A 257 -1.51 -24.65 34.65
C TYR A 257 -1.31 -24.45 36.16
N LEU A 258 -1.23 -23.20 36.63
CA LEU A 258 -1.08 -22.90 38.06
C LEU A 258 -2.29 -23.36 38.89
N VAL A 259 -3.50 -23.17 38.39
CA VAL A 259 -4.73 -23.66 39.03
C VAL A 259 -4.74 -25.18 39.12
N ARG A 260 -4.31 -25.88 38.06
CA ARG A 260 -4.21 -27.35 38.06
C ARG A 260 -3.21 -27.86 39.10
N ARG A 261 -2.05 -27.21 39.25
CA ARG A 261 -1.06 -27.60 40.29
C ARG A 261 -1.62 -27.43 41.69
N ARG A 262 -2.39 -26.37 41.94
CA ARG A 262 -3.04 -26.13 43.24
C ARG A 262 -4.13 -27.13 43.61
N ARG A 263 -4.76 -27.80 42.62
CA ARG A 263 -5.77 -28.85 42.88
C ARG A 263 -5.16 -30.23 43.11
N GLN A 264 -3.88 -30.43 42.79
CA GLN A 264 -3.18 -31.72 42.94
C GLN A 264 -2.21 -31.74 44.14
N ALA A 265 -2.10 -30.62 44.86
CA ALA A 265 -1.41 -30.50 46.14
C ALA A 265 -2.48 -30.35 47.24
#